data_AF-A0A2B5WZ37-F1
#
_entry.id   AF-A0A2B5WZ37-F1
#
_cell.length_a   1.000
_cell.length_b   1.000
_cell.length_c   1.000
_cell.angle_alpha   90.00
_cell.angle_beta   90.00
_cell.angle_gamma   90.00
#
_symmetry.space_group_name_H-M   'P 1'
#
loop_
_entity.id
_entity.type
_entity.pdbx_description
1 polymer ?
#
loop_
_entity_poly.entity_id
_entity_poly.type
_entity_poly.pdbx_seq_one_letter_code
_entity_poly.pdbx_strand_id
1 'polypeptide(L)'
;MFAIIKMFIAIGKQGDERAAFIKNKAMAETFQIAMGLMVLEVIPFIYHRFNATVGILFNPVRFLAVIAIAFLIILSLNKSKYGDS
;
A
#
# COMPACT_ATOMS: atom_id res chain seq x y z
N MET A 1 33.71 22.70 -13.64
CA MET A 1 32.69 23.41 -12.84
C MET A 1 31.27 23.01 -13.21
N PHE A 2 30.85 23.11 -14.48
CA PHE A 2 29.50 22.73 -14.93
C PHE A 2 29.11 21.27 -14.62
N ALA A 3 30.01 20.32 -14.82
CA ALA A 3 29.77 18.90 -14.51
C ALA A 3 29.55 18.64 -13.01
N ILE A 4 30.26 19.37 -12.15
CA ILE A 4 30.17 19.23 -10.69
C ILE A 4 28.80 19.72 -10.20
N ILE A 5 28.30 20.84 -10.73
CA ILE A 5 26.98 21.38 -10.38
C ILE A 5 25.87 20.40 -10.80
N LYS A 6 25.95 19.80 -11.99
CA LYS A 6 24.96 18.80 -12.43
C LYS A 6 24.98 17.54 -11.57
N MET A 7 26.14 17.15 -11.05
CA MET A 7 26.27 16.00 -10.16
C MET A 7 25.52 16.21 -8.84
N PHE A 8 25.64 17.38 -8.21
CA PHE A 8 24.90 17.69 -6.97
C PHE A 8 23.38 17.75 -7.17
N ILE A 9 22.91 18.29 -8.29
CA ILE A 9 21.47 18.31 -8.63
C ILE A 9 20.95 16.88 -8.86
N ALA A 10 21.72 16.04 -9.55
CA ALA A 10 21.36 14.64 -9.79
C ALA A 10 21.27 13.83 -8.49
N ILE A 11 22.19 14.05 -7.54
CA ILE A 11 22.18 13.41 -6.21
C ILE A 11 20.93 13.79 -5.42
N GLY A 12 20.55 15.08 -5.41
CA GLY A 12 19.31 15.54 -4.77
C GLY A 12 18.06 14.92 -5.39
N LYS A 13 17.97 14.93 -6.74
CA LYS A 13 16.87 14.28 -7.47
C LYS A 13 16.76 12.78 -7.20
N GLN A 14 17.90 12.10 -7.07
CA GLN A 14 17.94 10.67 -6.79
C GLN A 14 17.34 10.34 -5.41
N GLY A 15 17.47 11.24 -4.42
CA GLY A 15 16.81 11.12 -3.12
C GLY A 15 15.28 11.19 -3.23
N ASP A 16 14.77 12.15 -3.98
CA ASP A 16 13.32 12.31 -4.22
C ASP A 16 12.73 11.11 -5.00
N GLU A 17 13.44 10.64 -6.02
CA GLU A 17 13.05 9.46 -6.81
C GLU A 17 13.03 8.18 -5.96
N ARG A 18 13.98 8.01 -5.02
CA ARG A 18 13.98 6.90 -4.07
C ARG A 18 12.78 6.96 -3.12
N ALA A 19 12.48 8.13 -2.55
CA ALA A 19 11.32 8.30 -1.68
C ALA A 19 10.00 7.99 -2.42
N ALA A 20 9.89 8.44 -3.68
CA ALA A 20 8.76 8.12 -4.54
C ALA A 20 8.66 6.62 -4.83
N PHE A 21 9.78 5.95 -5.12
CA PHE A 21 9.83 4.51 -5.36
C PHE A 21 9.35 3.70 -4.15
N ILE A 22 9.85 4.01 -2.95
CA ILE A 22 9.45 3.34 -1.69
C ILE A 22 7.95 3.45 -1.47
N LYS A 23 7.40 4.66 -1.63
CA LYS A 23 5.96 4.90 -1.47
C LYS A 23 5.14 4.14 -2.52
N ASN A 24 5.53 4.20 -3.79
CA ASN A 24 4.80 3.54 -4.87
C ASN A 24 4.84 2.02 -4.74
N LYS A 25 5.99 1.46 -4.32
CA LYS A 25 6.15 0.04 -4.04
C LYS A 25 5.24 -0.41 -2.89
N ALA A 26 5.23 0.34 -1.79
CA ALA A 26 4.35 0.05 -0.65
C ALA A 26 2.86 0.16 -1.02
N MET A 27 2.50 1.14 -1.85
CA MET A 27 1.13 1.31 -2.36
C MET A 27 0.69 0.11 -3.22
N ALA A 28 1.55 -0.34 -4.14
CA ALA A 28 1.24 -1.48 -5.02
C ALA A 28 1.05 -2.79 -4.24
N GLU A 29 1.91 -3.07 -3.26
CA GLU A 29 1.81 -4.26 -2.40
C GLU A 29 0.55 -4.20 -1.52
N THR A 30 0.25 -3.04 -0.94
CA THR A 30 -0.99 -2.85 -0.17
C THR A 30 -2.23 -2.99 -1.05
N PHE A 31 -2.19 -2.51 -2.29
CA PHE A 31 -3.29 -2.65 -3.23
C PHE A 31 -3.58 -4.13 -3.55
N GLN A 32 -2.53 -4.95 -3.73
CA GLN A 32 -2.70 -6.40 -3.91
C GLN A 32 -3.37 -7.06 -2.70
N ILE A 33 -2.99 -6.68 -1.48
CA ILE A 33 -3.62 -7.18 -0.25
C ILE A 33 -5.08 -6.73 -0.17
N ALA A 34 -5.35 -5.45 -0.44
CA ALA A 34 -6.71 -4.90 -0.42
C ALA A 34 -7.63 -5.62 -1.41
N MET A 35 -7.13 -5.91 -2.62
CA MET A 35 -7.84 -6.72 -3.62
C MET A 35 -8.17 -8.12 -3.10
N GLY A 36 -7.20 -8.81 -2.50
CA GLY A 36 -7.43 -10.14 -1.91
C GLY A 36 -8.48 -10.13 -0.80
N LEU A 37 -8.38 -9.15 0.12
CA LEU A 37 -9.37 -8.98 1.20
C LEU A 37 -10.77 -8.66 0.65
N MET A 38 -10.85 -7.85 -0.41
CA MET A 38 -12.14 -7.52 -1.03
C MET A 38 -12.82 -8.76 -1.61
N VAL A 39 -12.07 -9.65 -2.27
CA VAL A 39 -12.62 -10.92 -2.76
C VAL A 39 -13.12 -11.79 -1.61
N LEU A 40 -12.37 -11.87 -0.51
CA LEU A 40 -12.77 -12.63 0.68
C LEU A 40 -14.01 -12.08 1.36
N GLU A 41 -14.23 -10.76 1.35
CA GLU A 41 -15.45 -10.12 1.88
C GLU A 41 -16.68 -10.36 0.98
N VAL A 42 -16.49 -10.48 -0.34
CA VAL A 42 -17.57 -10.69 -1.31
C VAL A 42 -18.16 -12.11 -1.24
N ILE A 43 -17.34 -13.14 -1.00
CA ILE A 43 -17.80 -14.54 -0.92
C ILE A 43 -18.91 -14.74 0.14
N PRO A 44 -18.73 -14.36 1.43
CA PRO A 44 -19.78 -14.52 2.43
C PRO A 44 -20.96 -13.60 2.16
N PHE A 45 -20.75 -12.40 1.60
CA PHE A 45 -21.84 -11.51 1.22
C PHE A 45 -22.79 -12.17 0.21
N ILE A 46 -22.23 -12.78 -0.84
CA ILE A 46 -23.00 -13.51 -1.85
C ILE A 46 -23.71 -14.71 -1.21
N TYR A 47 -23.00 -15.52 -0.41
CA TYR A 47 -23.59 -16.69 0.25
C TYR A 47 -24.80 -16.33 1.11
N HIS A 48 -24.68 -15.30 1.96
CA HIS A 48 -25.79 -14.90 2.84
C HIS A 48 -26.95 -14.27 2.07
N ARG A 49 -26.66 -13.54 0.98
CA ARG A 49 -27.68 -12.98 0.08
C ARG A 49 -28.56 -14.08 -0.53
N PHE A 50 -27.97 -15.19 -0.97
CA PHE A 50 -28.70 -16.31 -1.56
C PHE A 50 -29.44 -17.19 -0.54
N ASN A 51 -28.90 -17.32 0.67
CA ASN A 51 -29.52 -18.14 1.72
C ASN A 51 -30.55 -17.38 2.58
N ALA A 52 -30.83 -16.11 2.27
CA ALA A 52 -31.71 -15.23 3.05
C ALA A 52 -31.36 -15.16 4.56
N THR A 53 -30.10 -15.42 4.89
CA THR A 53 -29.57 -15.37 6.27
C THR A 53 -29.00 -13.98 6.54
N VAL A 54 -29.13 -13.49 7.78
CA VAL A 54 -28.46 -12.25 8.20
C VAL A 54 -26.95 -12.51 8.24
N GLY A 55 -26.23 -11.97 7.25
CA GLY A 55 -24.78 -12.03 7.21
C GLY A 55 -24.11 -10.89 7.97
N ILE A 56 -22.81 -11.02 8.17
CA ILE A 56 -21.98 -9.94 8.70
C ILE A 56 -22.04 -8.78 7.70
N LEU A 57 -22.51 -7.62 8.16
CA LEU A 57 -22.63 -6.44 7.32
C LEU A 57 -21.23 -5.88 7.03
N PHE A 58 -20.90 -5.70 5.75
CA PHE A 58 -19.65 -5.06 5.36
C PHE A 58 -19.54 -3.68 6.02
N ASN A 59 -18.46 -3.47 6.78
CA ASN A 59 -18.17 -2.19 7.42
C ASN A 59 -17.00 -1.51 6.70
N PRO A 60 -17.24 -0.45 5.90
CA PRO A 60 -16.20 0.22 5.14
C PRO A 60 -15.10 0.82 6.03
N VAL A 61 -15.44 1.28 7.23
CA VAL A 61 -14.47 1.87 8.17
C VAL A 61 -13.51 0.81 8.70
N ARG A 62 -14.02 -0.39 9.04
CA ARG A 62 -13.18 -1.51 9.47
C ARG A 62 -12.24 -1.95 8.34
N PHE A 63 -12.75 -2.03 7.11
CA PHE A 63 -11.93 -2.37 5.94
C PHE A 63 -10.82 -1.34 5.70
N LEU A 64 -11.16 -0.05 5.71
CA LEU A 64 -10.20 1.05 5.59
C LEU A 64 -9.12 1.02 6.69
N ALA A 65 -9.52 0.73 7.94
CA ALA A 65 -8.57 0.62 9.05
C ALA A 65 -7.57 -0.52 8.84
N VAL A 66 -8.03 -1.69 8.39
CA VAL A 66 -7.16 -2.85 8.11
C VAL A 66 -6.16 -2.53 7.00
N ILE A 67 -6.60 -1.97 5.87
CA ILE A 67 -5.69 -1.64 4.76
C ILE A 67 -4.72 -0.50 5.14
N ALA A 68 -5.13 0.44 6.00
CA ALA A 68 -4.26 1.51 6.48
C ALA A 68 -3.14 0.97 7.37
N ILE A 69 -3.45 0.04 8.28
CA ILE A 69 -2.46 -0.64 9.11
C ILE A 69 -1.50 -1.46 8.24
N ALA A 70 -2.03 -2.24 7.29
CA ALA A 70 -1.21 -3.01 6.35
C ALA A 70 -0.27 -2.10 5.54
N PHE A 71 -0.77 -0.97 5.04
CA PHE A 71 0.04 0.03 4.34
C PHE A 71 1.17 0.56 5.21
N LEU A 72 0.89 0.94 6.46
CA LEU A 72 1.92 1.46 7.37
C LEU A 72 3.01 0.44 7.67
N ILE A 73 2.65 -0.83 7.85
CA ILE A 73 3.62 -1.92 8.05
C ILE A 73 4.50 -2.06 6.81
N ILE A 74 3.90 -2.16 5.62
CA ILE A 74 4.62 -2.33 4.35
C ILE A 74 5.49 -1.11 4.05
N LEU A 75 5.00 0.09 4.31
CA LEU A 75 5.77 1.33 4.16
C LEU A 75 6.98 1.35 5.09
N SER A 76 6.81 0.91 6.34
CA SER A 76 7.92 0.84 7.30
C SER A 76 8.97 -0.19 6.88
N LEU A 77 8.55 -1.36 6.40
CA LEU A 77 9.43 -2.41 5.89
C LEU A 77 10.18 -1.95 4.63
N ASN A 78 9.49 -1.34 3.67
CA ASN A 78 10.11 -0.83 2.45
C ASN A 78 11.03 0.37 2.74
N LYS A 79 10.70 1.21 3.72
CA LYS A 79 11.58 2.28 4.20
C LYS A 79 12.85 1.70 4.84
N SER A 80 12.75 0.67 5.66
CA SER A 80 13.93 0.00 6.23
C SER A 80 14.77 -0.69 5.15
N LYS A 81 14.14 -1.33 4.18
CA LYS A 81 14.82 -2.11 3.13
C LYS A 81 15.51 -1.26 2.06
N TYR A 82 14.92 -0.14 1.68
CA TYR A 82 15.40 0.70 0.58
C TYR A 82 15.85 2.10 1.02
N GLY A 83 15.58 2.47 2.28
CA GLY A 83 15.93 3.78 2.86
C GLY A 83 17.23 3.80 3.65
N ASP A 84 17.76 2.65 4.09
CA ASP A 84 19.11 2.55 4.64
C ASP A 84 20.13 2.33 3.51
N SER A 85 20.67 3.43 3.01
CA SER A 85 21.94 3.53 2.27
C SER A 85 22.56 4.89 2.50
#